data_AF-A0A0V1IY66-F1
#
_entry.id   AF-A0A0V1IY66-F1
#
_cell.length_a   1.000
_cell.length_b   1.000
_cell.length_c   1.000
_cell.angle_alpha   90.00
_cell.angle_beta   90.00
_cell.angle_gamma   90.00
#
_symmetry.space_group_name_H-M   'P 1'
#
loop_
_entity.id
_entity.type
_entity.pdbx_description
1 polymer ?
#
loop_
_entity_poly.entity_id
_entity_poly.type
_entity_poly.pdbx_seq_one_letter_code
_entity_poly.pdbx_strand_id
1 'polypeptide(L)'
;MATTIRRKWRHFPGNNRFCCDGRIIMAKQISAFILTVVLLVGALILFFYFDGPFLYTNLSPLIPISAAILSCTVFSSLFRTSFSDPGIIPRATAEEALAVQRELAEMRNNDQSTDVKNVGFKEVLVNGQFVKLKFCRTCLIFRPPRASHCSICDNCVERFDHHCPWVGNCIGKRNYRYFFTFIVSLSLLCVYLFACVIVHIVLATKQSNFLEFIQESPGSIVVALICFLSIWSVLGLTGFHSYLITANQTTNEDLKDSFGSRKSDESSTGTEQHPQRLNRNPYANSRFAWDCLEILCGPQTPSWIDRRGVIQSTTEIQITVSTVGESSKSNPESA
;
A
#
# COMPACT_ATOMS: atom_id res chain seq x y z
N MET A 1 -41.35 -15.50 3.42
CA MET A 1 -40.56 -14.30 3.11
C MET A 1 -39.11 -14.71 2.97
N ALA A 2 -38.47 -14.45 1.82
CA ALA A 2 -37.04 -14.71 1.67
C ALA A 2 -36.25 -13.70 2.52
N THR A 3 -35.46 -14.18 3.48
CA THR A 3 -34.53 -13.35 4.24
C THR A 3 -33.41 -12.91 3.30
N THR A 4 -33.46 -11.65 2.86
CA THR A 4 -32.40 -11.07 2.02
C THR A 4 -31.10 -10.98 2.83
N ILE A 5 -30.18 -11.93 2.62
CA ILE A 5 -28.86 -11.93 3.26
C ILE A 5 -28.08 -10.69 2.81
N ARG A 6 -27.88 -9.73 3.73
CA ARG A 6 -27.07 -8.52 3.48
C ARG A 6 -25.60 -8.80 3.83
N ARG A 7 -24.72 -8.80 2.82
CA ARG A 7 -23.27 -9.01 3.00
C ARG A 7 -22.58 -7.73 3.45
N LYS A 8 -21.69 -7.80 4.45
CA LYS A 8 -20.95 -6.64 5.00
C LYS A 8 -20.15 -5.88 3.93
N TRP A 9 -19.48 -6.59 3.02
CA TRP A 9 -18.65 -5.97 1.97
C TRP A 9 -19.42 -5.06 1.01
N ARG A 10 -20.74 -5.28 0.83
CA ARG A 10 -21.59 -4.44 -0.04
C ARG A 10 -21.87 -3.06 0.57
N HIS A 11 -21.75 -2.94 1.89
CA HIS A 11 -21.97 -1.72 2.64
C HIS A 11 -20.67 -1.23 3.28
N PHE A 12 -19.52 -1.63 2.72
CA PHE A 12 -18.22 -1.28 3.26
C PHE A 12 -17.98 0.24 3.16
N PRO A 13 -17.68 0.94 4.27
CA PRO A 13 -17.47 2.38 4.24
C PRO A 13 -16.06 2.69 3.72
N GLY A 14 -15.96 2.99 2.42
CA GLY A 14 -14.74 3.43 1.74
C GLY A 14 -14.87 3.33 0.23
N ASN A 15 -13.78 3.66 -0.49
CA ASN A 15 -13.76 3.68 -1.97
C ASN A 15 -13.24 2.38 -2.59
N ASN A 16 -12.99 1.34 -1.79
CA ASN A 16 -12.55 0.05 -2.29
C ASN A 16 -13.64 -0.68 -3.07
N ARG A 17 -13.25 -1.33 -4.17
CA ARG A 17 -14.11 -2.24 -4.92
C ARG A 17 -13.92 -3.66 -4.40
N PHE A 18 -15.03 -4.36 -4.20
CA PHE A 18 -15.06 -5.74 -3.78
C PHE A 18 -15.65 -6.62 -4.88
N CYS A 19 -15.04 -7.76 -5.16
CA CYS A 19 -15.61 -8.78 -6.04
C CYS A 19 -15.34 -10.20 -5.51
N CYS A 20 -15.94 -11.20 -6.17
CA CYS A 20 -15.87 -12.61 -5.78
C CYS A 20 -16.26 -12.87 -4.31
N ASP A 21 -17.43 -12.36 -3.89
CA ASP A 21 -17.93 -12.46 -2.50
C ASP A 21 -16.94 -11.88 -1.45
N GLY A 22 -16.35 -10.72 -1.77
CA GLY A 22 -15.43 -10.00 -0.88
C GLY A 22 -14.01 -10.58 -0.82
N ARG A 23 -13.68 -11.59 -1.64
CA ARG A 23 -12.33 -12.18 -1.70
C ARG A 23 -11.31 -11.22 -2.32
N ILE A 24 -11.73 -10.49 -3.34
CA ILE A 24 -10.90 -9.50 -4.03
C ILE A 24 -11.27 -8.11 -3.50
N ILE A 25 -10.24 -7.35 -3.13
CA ILE A 25 -10.35 -5.94 -2.75
C ILE A 25 -9.36 -5.17 -3.59
N MET A 26 -9.83 -4.11 -4.23
CA MET A 26 -8.98 -3.20 -4.99
C MET A 26 -9.35 -1.75 -4.71
N ALA A 27 -8.49 -0.83 -5.09
CA ALA A 27 -8.83 0.57 -5.17
C ALA A 27 -9.84 0.84 -6.31
N LYS A 28 -10.46 2.02 -6.29
CA LYS A 28 -11.37 2.45 -7.37
C LYS A 28 -10.64 2.70 -8.69
N GLN A 29 -9.38 3.15 -8.62
CA GLN A 29 -8.53 3.45 -9.77
C GLN A 29 -7.78 2.19 -10.20
N ILE A 30 -8.18 1.60 -11.32
CA ILE A 30 -7.60 0.34 -11.84
C ILE A 30 -6.93 0.49 -13.22
N SER A 31 -6.91 1.69 -13.81
CA SER A 31 -6.38 1.91 -15.17
C SER A 31 -4.89 1.58 -15.28
N ALA A 32 -4.07 2.09 -14.36
CA ALA A 32 -2.64 1.80 -14.31
C ALA A 32 -2.37 0.30 -14.05
N PHE A 33 -3.19 -0.35 -13.23
CA PHE A 33 -3.12 -1.80 -13.04
C PHE A 33 -3.40 -2.59 -14.32
N ILE A 34 -4.43 -2.20 -15.09
CA ILE A 34 -4.72 -2.83 -16.39
C ILE A 34 -3.53 -2.64 -17.33
N LEU A 35 -2.93 -1.45 -17.37
CA LEU A 35 -1.72 -1.20 -18.16
C LEU A 35 -0.56 -2.11 -17.74
N THR A 36 -0.31 -2.29 -16.43
CA THR A 36 0.69 -3.24 -15.91
C THR A 36 0.45 -4.64 -16.45
N VAL A 37 -0.79 -5.14 -16.37
CA VAL A 37 -1.14 -6.49 -16.84
C VAL A 37 -0.96 -6.61 -18.35
N VAL A 38 -1.39 -5.61 -19.12
CA VAL A 38 -1.24 -5.59 -20.59
C VAL A 38 0.23 -5.58 -21.00
N LEU A 39 1.06 -4.75 -20.38
CA LEU A 39 2.49 -4.70 -20.68
C LEU A 39 3.20 -6.03 -20.35
N LEU A 40 2.89 -6.63 -19.20
CA LEU A 40 3.47 -7.92 -18.80
C LEU A 40 3.04 -9.06 -19.72
N VAL A 41 1.73 -9.19 -19.97
CA VAL A 41 1.20 -10.24 -20.84
C VAL A 41 1.69 -10.04 -22.27
N GLY A 42 1.67 -8.81 -22.78
CA GLY A 42 2.16 -8.49 -24.12
C GLY A 42 3.64 -8.82 -24.30
N ALA A 43 4.49 -8.40 -23.37
CA ALA A 43 5.93 -8.71 -23.42
C ALA A 43 6.19 -10.22 -23.37
N LEU A 44 5.44 -10.96 -22.55
CA LEU A 44 5.59 -12.42 -22.44
C LEU A 44 5.09 -13.15 -23.70
N ILE A 45 3.95 -12.76 -24.26
CA ILE A 45 3.45 -13.34 -25.51
C ILE A 45 4.47 -13.12 -26.62
N LEU A 46 4.97 -11.90 -26.78
CA LEU A 46 5.99 -11.59 -27.79
C LEU A 46 7.26 -12.41 -27.56
N PHE A 47 7.76 -12.48 -26.32
CA PHE A 47 8.95 -13.27 -25.99
C PHE A 47 8.76 -14.76 -26.30
N PHE A 48 7.68 -15.38 -25.84
CA PHE A 48 7.44 -16.81 -26.07
C PHE A 48 7.13 -17.15 -27.53
N TYR A 49 6.67 -16.18 -28.32
CA TYR A 49 6.41 -16.37 -29.74
C TYR A 49 7.68 -16.20 -30.59
N PHE A 50 8.45 -15.12 -30.40
CA PHE A 50 9.61 -14.81 -31.24
C PHE A 50 10.93 -15.38 -30.69
N ASP A 51 11.23 -15.16 -29.41
CA ASP A 51 12.53 -15.53 -28.83
C ASP A 51 12.55 -16.96 -28.27
N GLY A 52 11.43 -17.39 -27.69
CA GLY A 52 11.27 -18.69 -27.03
C GLY A 52 11.66 -19.88 -27.91
N PRO A 53 11.12 -20.02 -29.14
CA PRO A 53 11.43 -21.14 -30.02
C PRO A 53 12.90 -21.16 -30.42
N PHE A 54 13.47 -20.01 -30.80
CA PHE A 54 14.87 -19.90 -31.17
C PHE A 54 15.79 -20.32 -30.03
N LEU A 55 15.55 -19.82 -28.82
CA LEU A 55 16.37 -20.12 -27.64
C LEU A 55 16.22 -21.58 -27.19
N TYR A 56 15.03 -22.16 -27.36
CA TYR A 56 14.76 -23.57 -27.10
C TYR A 56 15.63 -24.47 -27.99
N THR A 57 15.65 -24.21 -29.30
CA THR A 57 16.34 -25.06 -30.28
C THR A 57 17.84 -24.83 -30.34
N ASN A 58 18.29 -23.59 -30.18
CA ASN A 58 19.69 -23.21 -30.41
C ASN A 58 20.54 -23.16 -29.14
N LEU A 59 19.94 -23.04 -27.94
CA LEU A 59 20.69 -22.96 -26.68
C LEU A 59 20.24 -24.02 -25.68
N SER A 60 19.03 -23.90 -25.15
CA SER A 60 18.54 -24.82 -24.12
C SER A 60 17.03 -24.67 -23.89
N PRO A 61 16.29 -25.78 -23.74
CA PRO A 61 14.88 -25.75 -23.34
C PRO A 61 14.68 -25.15 -21.94
N LEU A 62 15.71 -25.15 -21.08
CA LEU A 62 15.62 -24.58 -19.73
C LEU A 62 15.41 -23.06 -19.73
N ILE A 63 15.81 -22.36 -20.80
CA ILE A 63 15.68 -20.91 -20.91
C ILE A 63 14.19 -20.49 -20.89
N PRO A 64 13.36 -20.89 -21.88
CA PRO A 64 11.93 -20.55 -21.87
C PRO A 64 11.18 -21.17 -20.68
N ILE A 65 11.58 -22.35 -20.19
CA ILE A 65 10.96 -22.96 -18.99
C ILE A 65 11.20 -22.07 -17.76
N SER A 66 12.42 -21.59 -17.54
CA SER A 66 12.73 -20.71 -16.41
C SER A 66 12.05 -19.34 -16.53
N ALA A 67 11.92 -18.80 -17.76
CA ALA A 67 11.11 -17.60 -18.01
C ALA A 67 9.65 -17.80 -17.60
N ALA A 68 9.07 -18.98 -17.90
CA ALA A 68 7.68 -19.30 -17.55
C ALA A 68 7.49 -19.42 -16.03
N ILE A 69 8.42 -20.09 -15.33
CA ILE A 69 8.39 -20.21 -13.85
C ILE A 69 8.48 -18.83 -13.19
N LEU A 70 9.38 -17.98 -13.67
CA LEU A 70 9.55 -16.63 -13.14
C LEU A 70 8.30 -15.77 -13.42
N SER A 71 7.71 -15.89 -14.62
CA SER A 71 6.45 -15.24 -14.98
C SER A 71 5.30 -15.65 -14.05
N CYS A 72 5.15 -16.94 -13.74
CA CYS A 72 4.17 -17.43 -12.78
C CYS A 72 4.35 -16.80 -11.39
N THR A 73 5.60 -16.60 -10.96
CA THR A 73 5.92 -15.95 -9.69
C THR A 73 5.52 -14.46 -9.71
N VAL A 74 5.81 -13.75 -10.80
CA VAL A 74 5.40 -12.34 -11.01
C VAL A 74 3.89 -12.20 -10.98
N PHE A 75 3.13 -13.00 -11.74
CA PHE A 75 1.66 -12.91 -11.72
C PHE A 75 1.06 -13.29 -10.37
N SER A 76 1.57 -14.34 -9.73
CA SER A 76 1.07 -14.77 -8.42
C SER A 76 1.26 -13.69 -7.36
N SER A 77 2.43 -13.04 -7.34
CA SER A 77 2.74 -11.97 -6.40
C SER A 77 2.02 -10.66 -6.74
N LEU A 78 1.90 -10.31 -8.02
CA LEU A 78 1.10 -9.16 -8.49
C LEU A 78 -0.35 -9.29 -8.05
N PHE A 79 -1.02 -10.41 -8.35
CA PHE A 79 -2.43 -10.59 -8.02
C PHE A 79 -2.67 -10.71 -6.51
N ARG A 80 -1.76 -11.36 -5.77
CA ARG A 80 -1.82 -11.35 -4.30
C ARG A 80 -1.69 -9.95 -3.73
N THR A 81 -0.80 -9.12 -4.27
CA THR A 81 -0.66 -7.72 -3.84
C THR A 81 -1.92 -6.92 -4.15
N SER A 82 -2.40 -7.05 -5.39
CA SER A 82 -3.48 -6.24 -5.95
C SER A 82 -4.83 -6.56 -5.32
N PHE A 83 -5.14 -7.84 -5.08
CA PHE A 83 -6.47 -8.29 -4.69
C PHE A 83 -6.65 -8.51 -3.18
N SER A 84 -5.60 -8.32 -2.38
CA SER A 84 -5.65 -8.55 -0.93
C SER A 84 -6.08 -7.33 -0.14
N ASP A 85 -6.59 -7.58 1.07
CA ASP A 85 -6.70 -6.56 2.11
C ASP A 85 -5.29 -6.07 2.50
N PRO A 86 -4.97 -4.77 2.35
CA PRO A 86 -3.67 -4.22 2.73
C PRO A 86 -3.48 -4.08 4.25
N GLY A 87 -4.55 -4.25 5.04
CA GLY A 87 -4.57 -3.96 6.47
C GLY A 87 -5.55 -2.86 6.80
N ILE A 88 -6.73 -2.85 6.19
CA ILE A 88 -7.72 -1.80 6.44
C ILE A 88 -8.21 -1.90 7.89
N ILE A 89 -8.16 -0.76 8.59
CA ILE A 89 -8.64 -0.62 9.96
C ILE A 89 -10.11 -0.20 9.91
N PRO A 90 -11.02 -0.92 10.61
CA PRO A 90 -12.43 -0.55 10.70
C PRO A 90 -12.60 0.88 11.22
N ARG A 91 -13.62 1.56 10.70
CA ARG A 91 -14.05 2.85 11.25
C ARG A 91 -14.65 2.61 12.63
N ALA A 92 -14.59 3.62 13.50
CA ALA A 92 -15.24 3.56 14.80
C ALA A 92 -16.74 3.31 14.61
N THR A 93 -17.29 2.44 15.46
CA THR A 93 -18.74 2.29 15.62
C THR A 93 -19.36 3.61 16.08
N ALA A 94 -20.68 3.74 15.97
CA ALA A 94 -21.36 4.96 16.42
C ALA A 94 -21.09 5.26 17.91
N GLU A 95 -21.06 4.22 18.74
CA GLU A 95 -20.77 4.33 20.18
C GLU A 95 -19.32 4.77 20.43
N GLU A 96 -18.35 4.12 19.77
CA GLU A 96 -16.93 4.51 19.87
C GLU A 96 -16.69 5.94 19.35
N ALA A 97 -17.33 6.32 18.25
CA ALA A 97 -17.23 7.66 17.69
C ALA A 97 -17.76 8.72 18.65
N LEU A 98 -18.91 8.48 19.29
CA LEU A 98 -19.47 9.37 20.31
C LEU A 98 -18.56 9.45 21.54
N ALA A 99 -18.00 8.32 22.00
CA ALA A 99 -17.06 8.29 23.12
C ALA A 99 -15.81 9.12 22.81
N VAL A 100 -15.20 8.94 21.64
CA VAL A 100 -14.02 9.70 21.23
C VAL A 100 -14.35 11.19 21.05
N GLN A 101 -15.51 11.54 20.52
CA GLN A 101 -15.93 12.95 20.43
C GLN A 101 -16.11 13.60 21.80
N ARG A 102 -16.66 12.88 22.79
CA ARG A 102 -16.74 13.36 24.18
C ARG A 102 -15.35 13.57 24.78
N GLU A 103 -14.45 12.59 24.64
CA GLU A 103 -13.06 12.69 25.11
C GLU A 103 -12.34 13.91 24.50
N LEU A 104 -12.51 14.13 23.18
CA LEU A 104 -11.94 15.29 22.50
C LEU A 104 -12.55 16.62 22.98
N ALA A 105 -13.85 16.65 23.28
CA ALA A 105 -14.53 17.84 23.79
C ALA A 105 -14.10 18.18 25.22
N GLU A 106 -13.94 17.18 26.08
CA GLU A 106 -13.43 17.33 27.44
C GLU A 106 -11.98 17.85 27.45
N MET A 107 -11.11 17.27 26.62
CA MET A 107 -9.73 17.76 26.47
C MET A 107 -9.68 19.22 26.01
N ARG A 108 -10.56 19.62 25.08
CA ARG A 108 -10.64 21.01 24.60
C ARG A 108 -11.08 21.98 25.70
N ASN A 109 -11.95 21.55 26.60
CA ASN A 109 -12.49 22.43 27.66
C ASN A 109 -11.49 22.63 28.82
N ASN A 110 -10.59 21.65 29.06
CA ASN A 110 -9.59 21.74 30.12
C ASN A 110 -8.33 22.54 29.74
N ASP A 111 -8.03 22.69 28.45
CA ASP A 111 -6.82 23.40 27.98
C ASP A 111 -7.17 24.80 27.45
N GLN A 112 -7.24 25.79 28.36
CA GLN A 112 -7.60 27.18 28.04
C GLN A 112 -6.43 28.02 27.46
N SER A 113 -5.22 27.46 27.30
CA SER A 113 -4.02 28.26 27.01
C SER A 113 -3.09 27.75 25.89
N THR A 114 -3.44 26.71 25.12
CA THR A 114 -2.60 26.28 23.99
C THR A 114 -3.29 26.34 22.63
N ASP A 115 -2.50 26.73 21.62
CA ASP A 115 -2.82 26.85 20.20
C ASP A 115 -3.78 25.74 19.72
N VAL A 116 -4.89 26.15 19.10
CA VAL A 116 -6.03 25.34 18.59
C VAL A 116 -5.60 24.16 17.70
N LYS A 117 -4.32 24.09 17.30
CA LYS A 117 -3.72 23.03 16.49
C LYS A 117 -3.42 21.72 17.24
N ASN A 118 -3.42 21.69 18.58
CA ASN A 118 -3.02 20.50 19.36
C ASN A 118 -4.17 19.63 19.90
N VAL A 119 -5.42 19.86 19.49
CA VAL A 119 -6.55 19.03 19.91
C VAL A 119 -6.48 17.64 19.25
N GLY A 120 -6.27 16.59 20.05
CA GLY A 120 -6.48 15.20 19.62
C GLY A 120 -5.23 14.40 19.26
N PHE A 121 -4.18 14.48 20.08
CA PHE A 121 -3.09 13.51 20.07
C PHE A 121 -3.17 12.62 21.31
N LYS A 122 -3.11 11.30 21.09
CA LYS A 122 -2.94 10.31 22.15
C LYS A 122 -1.50 9.82 22.11
N GLU A 123 -0.80 9.78 23.23
CA GLU A 123 0.56 9.25 23.28
C GLU A 123 0.54 7.77 23.70
N VAL A 124 1.38 6.97 23.03
CA VAL A 124 1.57 5.56 23.37
C VAL A 124 3.05 5.23 23.43
N LEU A 125 3.43 4.35 24.34
CA LEU A 125 4.81 3.88 24.48
C LEU A 125 5.07 2.75 23.49
N VAL A 126 6.05 2.94 22.59
CA VAL A 126 6.50 1.96 21.60
C VAL A 126 7.99 1.74 21.80
N ASN A 127 8.38 0.52 22.21
CA ASN A 127 9.78 0.16 22.45
C ASN A 127 10.55 1.19 23.30
N GLY A 128 9.91 1.72 24.33
CA GLY A 128 10.50 2.73 25.23
C GLY A 128 10.46 4.18 24.73
N GLN A 129 9.85 4.45 23.57
CA GLN A 129 9.69 5.79 23.03
C GLN A 129 8.21 6.20 22.94
N PHE A 130 7.88 7.44 23.33
CA PHE A 130 6.53 7.97 23.19
C PHE A 130 6.23 8.37 21.75
N VAL A 131 5.18 7.79 21.17
CA VAL A 131 4.70 8.07 19.81
C VAL A 131 3.34 8.76 19.88
N LYS A 132 3.24 9.93 19.22
CA LYS A 132 1.98 10.69 19.10
C LYS A 132 1.06 10.07 18.04
N LEU A 133 -0.11 9.61 18.46
CA LEU A 133 -1.17 9.10 17.59
C LEU A 133 -2.01 10.27 17.05
N LYS A 134 -2.25 10.26 15.73
CA LYS A 134 -3.07 11.26 15.05
C LYS A 134 -4.52 10.78 14.97
N PHE A 135 -5.48 11.63 15.33
CA PHE A 135 -6.89 11.35 15.11
C PHE A 135 -7.27 11.42 13.62
N CYS A 136 -8.02 10.44 13.13
CA CYS A 136 -8.60 10.43 11.79
C CYS A 136 -10.05 10.91 11.85
N ARG A 137 -10.35 12.07 11.28
CA ARG A 137 -11.71 12.61 11.23
C ARG A 137 -12.66 11.80 10.35
N THR A 138 -12.15 11.09 9.34
CA THR A 138 -12.98 10.30 8.42
C THR A 138 -13.35 8.93 8.98
N CYS A 139 -12.40 8.26 9.63
CA CYS A 139 -12.61 6.94 10.23
C CYS A 139 -13.01 7.01 11.71
N LEU A 140 -12.94 8.20 12.31
CA LEU A 140 -13.27 8.49 13.71
C LEU A 140 -12.47 7.66 14.72
N ILE A 141 -11.20 7.39 14.42
CA ILE A 141 -10.27 6.63 15.27
C ILE A 141 -8.98 7.41 15.52
N PHE A 142 -8.37 7.20 16.68
CA PHE A 142 -6.94 7.46 16.84
C PHE A 142 -6.17 6.41 16.05
N ARG A 143 -5.42 6.85 15.03
CA ARG A 143 -4.68 5.94 14.15
C ARG A 143 -3.64 5.19 14.99
N PRO A 144 -3.62 3.85 14.97
CA PRO A 144 -2.55 3.08 15.59
C PRO A 144 -1.17 3.51 15.08
N PRO A 145 -0.08 3.22 15.81
CA PRO A 145 1.27 3.52 15.34
C PRO A 145 1.51 3.01 13.91
N ARG A 146 2.18 3.83 13.10
CA ARG A 146 2.49 3.56 11.68
C ARG A 146 1.27 3.46 10.74
N ALA A 147 0.04 3.61 11.23
CA ALA A 147 -1.15 3.65 10.38
C ALA A 147 -1.34 5.04 9.75
N SER A 148 -1.83 5.09 8.52
CA SER A 148 -2.19 6.35 7.84
C SER A 148 -3.47 6.20 7.05
N HIS A 149 -4.19 7.31 6.88
CA HIS A 149 -5.39 7.37 6.06
C HIS A 149 -5.01 7.62 4.60
N CYS A 150 -5.45 6.75 3.69
CA CYS A 150 -5.34 6.95 2.26
C CYS A 150 -6.65 7.57 1.76
N SER A 151 -6.60 8.80 1.25
CA SER A 151 -7.77 9.50 0.71
C SER A 151 -8.34 8.84 -0.57
N ILE A 152 -7.49 8.16 -1.36
CA ILE A 152 -7.91 7.48 -2.59
C ILE A 152 -8.79 6.27 -2.26
N CYS A 153 -8.33 5.41 -1.34
CA CYS A 153 -9.10 4.26 -0.88
C CYS A 153 -10.16 4.62 0.17
N ASP A 154 -10.08 5.82 0.75
CA ASP A 154 -10.91 6.32 1.85
C ASP A 154 -10.91 5.38 3.07
N ASN A 155 -9.71 4.98 3.48
CA ASN A 155 -9.49 4.01 4.56
C ASN A 155 -8.19 4.30 5.32
N CYS A 156 -8.22 4.07 6.64
CA CYS A 156 -6.99 3.91 7.42
C CYS A 156 -6.40 2.53 7.17
N VAL A 157 -5.10 2.47 6.89
CA VAL A 157 -4.36 1.23 6.63
C VAL A 157 -3.26 1.06 7.67
N GLU A 158 -3.18 -0.13 8.25
CA GLU A 158 -2.15 -0.52 9.22
C GLU A 158 -0.78 -0.62 8.54
N ARG A 159 0.26 -0.07 9.18
CA ARG A 159 1.62 0.06 8.63
C ARG A 159 1.57 0.51 7.15
N PHE A 160 0.89 1.62 6.93
CA PHE A 160 0.66 2.15 5.58
C PHE A 160 1.98 2.54 4.95
N ASP A 161 2.24 2.01 3.76
CA ASP A 161 3.45 2.29 3.01
C ASP A 161 3.20 3.34 1.95
N HIS A 162 2.33 3.03 0.98
CA HIS A 162 1.88 3.99 -0.03
C HIS A 162 0.61 3.48 -0.73
N HIS A 163 -0.02 4.34 -1.54
CA HIS A 163 -1.02 3.90 -2.51
C HIS A 163 -0.32 3.67 -3.86
N CYS A 164 -0.46 2.47 -4.44
CA CYS A 164 0.21 2.12 -5.68
C CYS A 164 -0.81 1.95 -6.82
N PRO A 165 -0.86 2.90 -7.78
CA PRO A 165 -1.76 2.77 -8.93
C PRO A 165 -1.45 1.55 -9.82
N TRP A 166 -0.17 1.17 -9.92
CA TRP A 166 0.30 0.06 -10.78
C TRP A 166 -0.17 -1.32 -10.33
N VAL A 167 -0.50 -1.48 -9.05
CA VAL A 167 -1.13 -2.70 -8.50
C VAL A 167 -2.61 -2.46 -8.17
N GLY A 168 -3.11 -1.24 -8.36
CA GLY A 168 -4.50 -0.87 -8.10
C GLY A 168 -4.93 -1.04 -6.64
N ASN A 169 -4.02 -0.84 -5.67
CA ASN A 169 -4.31 -1.01 -4.25
C ASN A 169 -3.34 -0.23 -3.34
N CYS A 170 -3.70 -0.06 -2.06
CA CYS A 170 -2.73 0.37 -1.06
C CYS A 170 -1.72 -0.74 -0.78
N ILE A 171 -0.50 -0.36 -0.45
CA ILE A 171 0.52 -1.22 0.14
C ILE A 171 0.54 -0.94 1.65
N GLY A 172 0.37 -1.99 2.44
CA GLY A 172 0.35 -1.93 3.89
C GLY A 172 0.77 -3.26 4.52
N LYS A 173 0.58 -3.39 5.84
CA LYS A 173 1.08 -4.53 6.62
C LYS A 173 0.81 -5.90 6.01
N ARG A 174 -0.40 -6.10 5.46
CA ARG A 174 -0.88 -7.43 5.04
C ARG A 174 -0.49 -7.82 3.62
N ASN A 175 -0.10 -6.88 2.76
CA ASN A 175 0.26 -7.19 1.38
C ASN A 175 1.68 -6.75 1.00
N TYR A 176 2.41 -6.06 1.89
CA TYR A 176 3.78 -5.61 1.64
C TYR A 176 4.73 -6.74 1.21
N ARG A 177 4.67 -7.91 1.85
CA ARG A 177 5.54 -9.05 1.46
C ARG A 177 5.33 -9.48 0.00
N TYR A 178 4.08 -9.47 -0.46
CA TYR A 178 3.74 -9.85 -1.83
C TYR A 178 4.17 -8.76 -2.81
N PHE A 179 4.03 -7.49 -2.42
CA PHE A 179 4.52 -6.36 -3.19
C PHE A 179 6.04 -6.44 -3.37
N PHE A 180 6.77 -6.73 -2.29
CA PHE A 180 8.21 -6.90 -2.35
C PHE A 180 8.63 -8.09 -3.23
N THR A 181 7.98 -9.25 -3.07
CA THR A 181 8.21 -10.40 -3.96
C THR A 181 7.89 -10.05 -5.42
N PHE A 182 6.85 -9.26 -5.67
CA PHE A 182 6.47 -8.80 -7.00
C PHE A 182 7.56 -7.93 -7.63
N ILE A 183 8.03 -6.87 -6.96
CA ILE A 183 9.05 -5.99 -7.56
C ILE A 183 10.40 -6.70 -7.76
N VAL A 184 10.79 -7.61 -6.84
CA VAL A 184 12.02 -8.40 -6.98
C VAL A 184 11.90 -9.37 -8.15
N SER A 185 10.83 -10.17 -8.20
CA SER A 185 10.63 -11.14 -9.30
C SER A 185 10.41 -10.45 -10.65
N LEU A 186 9.76 -9.28 -10.67
CA LEU A 186 9.61 -8.46 -11.86
C LEU A 186 10.95 -7.93 -12.35
N SER A 187 11.80 -7.46 -11.44
CA SER A 187 13.16 -7.01 -11.79
C SER A 187 14.00 -8.13 -12.38
N LEU A 188 13.96 -9.31 -11.76
CA LEU A 188 14.61 -10.51 -12.29
C LEU A 188 14.05 -10.88 -13.66
N LEU A 189 12.73 -10.84 -13.86
CA LEU A 189 12.10 -11.15 -15.14
C LEU A 189 12.51 -10.17 -16.22
N CYS A 190 12.46 -8.86 -15.97
CA CYS A 190 12.85 -7.84 -16.93
C CYS A 190 14.32 -7.99 -17.36
N VAL A 191 15.25 -8.19 -16.42
CA VAL A 191 16.66 -8.42 -16.73
C VAL A 191 16.84 -9.73 -17.50
N TYR A 192 16.15 -10.79 -17.09
CA TYR A 192 16.23 -12.10 -17.72
C TYR A 192 15.74 -12.07 -19.18
N LEU A 193 14.56 -11.51 -19.43
CA LEU A 193 14.00 -11.39 -20.78
C LEU A 193 14.89 -10.49 -21.65
N PHE A 194 15.37 -9.37 -21.12
CA PHE A 194 16.28 -8.50 -21.85
C PHE A 194 17.56 -9.23 -22.27
N ALA A 195 18.20 -9.95 -21.34
CA ALA A 195 19.40 -10.73 -21.65
C ALA A 195 19.12 -11.81 -22.71
N CYS A 196 18.00 -12.54 -22.60
CA CYS A 196 17.61 -13.56 -23.58
C CYS A 196 17.39 -12.98 -24.98
N VAL A 197 16.71 -11.83 -25.06
CA VAL A 197 16.47 -11.14 -26.33
C VAL A 197 17.78 -10.64 -26.95
N ILE A 198 18.71 -10.08 -26.15
CA ILE A 198 20.03 -9.68 -26.64
C ILE A 198 20.80 -10.89 -27.17
N VAL A 199 20.75 -12.03 -26.47
CA VAL A 199 21.38 -13.28 -26.94
C VAL A 199 20.76 -13.75 -28.26
N HIS A 200 19.44 -13.74 -28.39
CA HIS A 200 18.76 -14.09 -29.64
C HIS A 200 19.21 -13.17 -30.78
N ILE A 201 19.16 -11.85 -30.59
CA ILE A 201 19.63 -10.86 -31.59
C ILE A 201 21.07 -11.18 -32.01
N VAL A 202 22.00 -11.27 -31.07
CA VAL A 202 23.43 -11.47 -31.37
C VAL A 202 23.67 -12.77 -32.14
N LEU A 203 22.99 -13.86 -31.79
CA LEU A 203 23.18 -15.14 -32.46
C LEU A 203 22.52 -15.19 -33.84
N ALA A 204 21.32 -14.63 -33.99
CA ALA A 204 20.65 -14.56 -35.28
C ALA A 204 21.43 -13.68 -36.26
N THR A 205 21.94 -12.53 -35.79
CA THR A 205 22.72 -11.59 -36.64
C THR A 205 24.11 -12.10 -37.05
N LYS A 206 24.55 -13.24 -36.52
CA LYS A 206 25.74 -13.93 -37.04
C LYS A 206 25.46 -14.71 -38.31
N GLN A 207 24.20 -15.10 -38.52
CA GLN A 207 23.77 -15.90 -39.67
C GLN A 207 23.12 -15.03 -40.75
N SER A 208 22.42 -13.96 -40.35
CA SER A 208 21.76 -12.98 -41.22
C SER A 208 22.15 -11.55 -40.85
N ASN A 209 21.82 -10.58 -41.70
CA ASN A 209 22.05 -9.16 -41.37
C ASN A 209 20.98 -8.65 -40.39
N PHE A 210 21.28 -7.58 -39.64
CA PHE A 210 20.34 -7.04 -38.63
C PHE A 210 18.98 -6.59 -39.17
N LEU A 211 18.91 -6.08 -40.40
CA LEU A 211 17.64 -5.70 -41.02
C LEU A 211 16.73 -6.91 -41.28
N GLU A 212 17.32 -8.04 -41.66
CA GLU A 212 16.60 -9.29 -41.89
C GLU A 212 16.05 -9.83 -40.56
N PHE A 213 16.86 -9.78 -39.49
CA PHE A 213 16.40 -10.11 -38.14
C PHE A 213 15.17 -9.29 -37.71
N ILE A 214 15.15 -7.98 -37.97
CA ILE A 214 14.00 -7.13 -37.61
C ILE A 214 12.73 -7.57 -38.36
N GLN A 215 12.86 -8.00 -39.61
CA GLN A 215 11.73 -8.46 -40.42
C GLN A 215 11.21 -9.81 -39.93
N GLU A 216 12.10 -10.71 -39.54
CA GLU A 216 11.74 -12.04 -39.03
C GLU A 216 11.19 -11.99 -37.60
N SER A 217 11.80 -11.18 -36.74
CA SER A 217 11.52 -11.12 -35.30
C SER A 217 11.28 -9.69 -34.79
N PRO A 218 10.28 -8.95 -35.31
CA PRO A 218 10.00 -7.59 -34.87
C PRO A 218 9.59 -7.52 -33.40
N GLY A 219 8.97 -8.58 -32.87
CA GLY A 219 8.56 -8.66 -31.46
C GLY A 219 9.73 -8.64 -30.49
N SER A 220 10.88 -9.21 -30.86
CA SER A 220 12.10 -9.18 -30.03
C SER A 220 12.56 -7.75 -29.78
N ILE A 221 12.49 -6.87 -30.79
CA ILE A 221 12.84 -5.44 -30.63
C ILE A 221 11.87 -4.75 -29.67
N VAL A 222 10.57 -5.03 -29.78
CA VAL A 222 9.56 -4.48 -28.87
C VAL A 222 9.79 -4.92 -27.43
N VAL A 223 10.07 -6.22 -27.20
CA VAL A 223 10.38 -6.74 -25.86
C VAL A 223 11.66 -6.11 -25.30
N ALA A 224 12.71 -5.98 -26.13
CA ALA A 224 13.96 -5.31 -25.74
C ALA A 224 13.71 -3.87 -25.29
N LEU A 225 12.91 -3.10 -26.04
CA LEU A 225 12.57 -1.71 -25.70
C LEU A 225 11.75 -1.62 -24.41
N ILE A 226 10.71 -2.45 -24.26
CA ILE A 226 9.90 -2.50 -23.03
C ILE A 226 10.78 -2.82 -21.82
N CYS A 227 11.65 -3.82 -21.93
CA CYS A 227 12.52 -4.22 -20.83
C CYS A 227 13.58 -3.15 -20.54
N PHE A 228 14.23 -2.58 -21.55
CA PHE A 228 15.24 -1.53 -21.37
C PHE A 228 14.67 -0.31 -20.63
N LEU A 229 13.48 0.16 -21.02
CA LEU A 229 12.82 1.28 -20.36
C LEU A 229 12.37 0.95 -18.93
N SER A 230 11.96 -0.30 -18.70
CA SER A 230 11.44 -0.74 -17.40
C SER A 230 12.53 -1.05 -16.38
N ILE A 231 13.68 -1.59 -16.80
CA ILE A 231 14.77 -2.09 -15.93
C ILE A 231 15.20 -1.04 -14.91
N TRP A 232 15.45 0.19 -15.33
CA TRP A 232 15.90 1.27 -14.45
C TRP A 232 14.90 1.57 -13.35
N SER A 233 13.61 1.60 -13.69
CA SER A 233 12.53 1.88 -12.75
C SER A 233 12.34 0.74 -11.75
N VAL A 234 12.27 -0.51 -12.22
CA VAL A 234 11.99 -1.67 -11.35
C VAL A 234 13.18 -2.04 -10.46
N LEU A 235 14.42 -1.92 -10.95
CA LEU A 235 15.62 -2.13 -10.14
C LEU A 235 15.77 -1.03 -9.09
N GLY A 236 15.55 0.24 -9.46
CA GLY A 236 15.58 1.36 -8.52
C GLY A 236 14.55 1.19 -7.40
N LEU A 237 13.31 0.81 -7.76
CA LEU A 237 12.25 0.55 -6.78
C LEU A 237 12.60 -0.62 -5.86
N THR A 238 13.16 -1.70 -6.41
CA THR A 238 13.59 -2.87 -5.63
C THR A 238 14.71 -2.51 -4.66
N GLY A 239 15.70 -1.72 -5.10
CA GLY A 239 16.78 -1.22 -4.24
C GLY A 239 16.25 -0.34 -3.11
N PHE A 240 15.35 0.60 -3.42
CA PHE A 240 14.74 1.48 -2.44
C PHE A 240 13.94 0.71 -1.38
N HIS A 241 13.09 -0.24 -1.78
CA HIS A 241 12.35 -1.05 -0.82
C HIS A 241 13.24 -2.02 -0.04
N SER A 242 14.36 -2.48 -0.63
CA SER A 242 15.36 -3.27 0.12
C SER A 242 15.96 -2.44 1.26
N TYR A 243 16.31 -1.17 0.99
CA TYR A 243 16.74 -0.23 2.03
C TYR A 243 15.67 -0.07 3.11
N LEU A 244 14.42 0.22 2.74
CA LEU A 244 13.33 0.44 3.70
C LEU A 244 13.09 -0.77 4.62
N ILE A 245 13.17 -1.99 4.08
CA ILE A 245 13.07 -3.22 4.88
C ILE A 245 14.22 -3.30 5.89
N THR A 246 15.46 -3.06 5.45
CA THR A 246 16.63 -3.10 6.36
C THR A 246 16.61 -2.01 7.43
N ALA A 247 15.91 -0.91 7.17
CA ALA A 247 15.69 0.17 8.13
C ALA A 247 14.41 0.00 8.97
N ASN A 248 13.64 -1.08 8.77
CA ASN A 248 12.28 -1.29 9.31
C ASN A 248 11.39 -0.03 9.19
N GLN A 249 11.42 0.58 8.02
CA GLN A 249 10.76 1.84 7.71
C GLN A 249 9.79 1.65 6.54
N THR A 250 8.70 2.39 6.54
CA THR A 250 7.80 2.48 5.39
C THR A 250 8.16 3.68 4.52
N THR A 251 7.78 3.67 3.24
CA THR A 251 7.96 4.83 2.35
C THR A 251 7.28 6.08 2.92
N ASN A 252 6.08 5.91 3.51
CA ASN A 252 5.37 7.02 4.15
C ASN A 252 6.09 7.58 5.39
N GLU A 253 6.81 6.75 6.15
CA GLU A 253 7.63 7.22 7.28
C GLU A 253 8.86 7.98 6.79
N ASP A 254 9.52 7.47 5.75
CA ASP A 254 10.69 8.07 5.10
C ASP A 254 10.40 9.45 4.49
N LEU A 255 9.36 9.54 3.67
CA LEU A 255 8.98 10.80 3.02
C LEU A 255 8.53 11.89 4.02
N LYS A 256 8.07 11.47 5.21
CA LYS A 256 7.69 12.40 6.29
C LYS A 256 8.85 12.75 7.21
N ASP A 257 10.04 12.23 6.92
CA ASP A 257 11.23 12.34 7.75
C ASP A 257 10.93 11.96 9.22
N SER A 258 10.13 10.89 9.41
CA SER A 258 9.55 10.55 10.71
C SER A 258 10.59 10.20 11.77
N PHE A 259 11.80 9.85 11.32
CA PHE A 259 12.95 9.46 12.15
C PHE A 259 14.21 10.25 11.81
N GLY A 260 14.06 11.38 11.10
CA GLY A 260 15.17 12.21 10.64
C GLY A 260 15.98 12.86 11.74
N SER A 261 17.30 12.80 11.60
CA SER A 261 18.22 13.63 12.37
C SER A 261 18.43 14.97 11.68
N ARG A 262 17.49 15.90 11.81
CA ARG A 262 17.71 17.27 11.35
C ARG A 262 17.06 18.31 12.27
N LYS A 263 17.95 18.90 13.09
CA LYS A 263 17.92 20.26 13.67
C LYS A 263 16.55 20.77 14.14
N SER A 264 16.21 20.52 15.40
CA SER A 264 15.55 21.56 16.18
C SER A 264 16.63 22.55 16.59
N ASP A 265 16.78 23.61 15.78
CA ASP A 265 17.54 24.79 16.12
C ASP A 265 17.04 25.36 17.47
N GLU A 266 18.03 25.74 18.29
CA GLU A 266 18.05 26.87 19.23
C GLU A 266 16.77 27.73 19.34
N SER A 267 15.75 27.29 20.08
CA SER A 267 14.80 28.20 20.74
C SER A 267 13.99 27.49 21.82
N SER A 268 14.63 27.12 22.91
CA SER A 268 13.92 26.78 24.14
C SER A 268 14.84 26.99 25.34
N THR A 269 15.04 28.26 25.69
CA THR A 269 15.18 28.64 27.09
C THR A 269 13.88 28.28 27.80
N GLY A 270 13.88 27.24 28.62
CA GLY A 270 12.71 26.87 29.39
C GLY A 270 12.75 25.43 29.87
N THR A 271 13.24 25.30 31.09
CA THR A 271 13.09 24.19 32.05
C THR A 271 11.87 23.30 31.81
N GLU A 272 12.09 22.02 31.47
CA GLU A 272 11.37 20.85 32.02
C GLU A 272 11.98 19.55 31.49
N GLN A 273 12.32 18.64 32.40
CA GLN A 273 12.92 17.33 32.12
C GLN A 273 11.88 16.39 31.47
N HIS A 274 11.67 16.50 30.17
CA HIS A 274 11.01 15.44 29.40
C HIS A 274 12.07 14.41 28.97
N PRO A 275 11.87 13.09 29.18
CA PRO A 275 12.86 12.08 28.79
C PRO A 275 13.16 12.21 27.28
N GLN A 276 14.45 12.23 26.98
CA GLN A 276 15.02 12.48 25.66
C GLN A 276 14.30 11.66 24.58
N ARG A 277 13.68 12.35 23.61
CA ARG A 277 13.24 11.73 22.36
C ARG A 277 14.48 11.20 21.65
N LEU A 278 14.80 9.91 21.83
CA LEU A 278 15.83 9.26 21.02
C LEU A 278 15.44 9.41 19.55
N ASN A 279 16.28 10.09 18.78
CA ASN A 279 16.06 10.35 17.35
C ASN A 279 16.44 9.12 16.49
N ARG A 280 16.02 7.94 16.94
CA ARG A 280 16.33 6.64 16.36
C ARG A 280 15.02 5.91 16.11
N ASN A 281 14.88 5.31 14.93
CA ASN A 281 13.71 4.51 14.59
C ASN A 281 13.44 3.44 15.68
N PRO A 282 12.33 3.53 16.45
CA PRO A 282 12.01 2.60 17.53
C PRO A 282 11.67 1.19 17.02
N TYR A 283 11.38 1.05 15.73
CA TYR A 283 11.00 -0.22 15.11
C TYR A 283 12.21 -0.97 14.53
N ALA A 284 13.36 -0.30 14.35
CA ALA A 284 14.54 -0.93 13.75
C ALA A 284 15.27 -1.79 14.78
N ASN A 285 15.53 -3.05 14.42
CA ASN A 285 16.38 -3.92 15.22
C ASN A 285 17.87 -3.62 14.97
N SER A 286 18.75 -3.99 15.90
CA SER A 286 20.21 -3.86 15.71
C SER A 286 20.77 -4.78 14.61
N ARG A 287 19.96 -5.72 14.13
CA ARG A 287 20.33 -6.75 13.17
C ARG A 287 19.34 -6.73 11.99
N PHE A 288 19.76 -6.12 10.88
CA PHE A 288 18.94 -5.93 9.68
C PHE A 288 18.29 -7.22 9.14
N ALA A 289 18.95 -8.37 9.29
CA ALA A 289 18.44 -9.66 8.81
C ALA A 289 17.15 -10.09 9.53
N TRP A 290 16.99 -9.73 10.82
CA TRP A 290 15.77 -10.03 11.57
C TRP A 290 14.59 -9.18 11.09
N ASP A 291 14.82 -7.90 10.79
CA ASP A 291 13.78 -7.04 10.20
C ASP A 291 13.32 -7.60 8.85
N CYS A 292 14.25 -8.03 7.99
CA CYS A 292 13.92 -8.71 6.74
C CYS A 292 13.07 -9.98 6.95
N LEU A 293 13.49 -10.86 7.87
CA LEU A 293 12.78 -12.11 8.15
C LEU A 293 11.40 -11.86 8.75
N GLU A 294 11.26 -10.91 9.67
CA GLU A 294 9.97 -10.58 10.28
C GLU A 294 8.99 -10.04 9.22
N ILE A 295 9.46 -9.13 8.37
CA ILE A 295 8.62 -8.48 7.35
C ILE A 295 8.21 -9.44 6.24
N LEU A 296 9.16 -10.25 5.75
CA LEU A 296 8.94 -11.09 4.57
C LEU A 296 8.43 -12.49 4.92
N CYS A 297 8.93 -13.07 6.02
CA CYS A 297 8.67 -14.45 6.41
C CYS A 297 7.84 -14.58 7.70
N GLY A 298 7.56 -13.48 8.41
CA GLY A 298 6.77 -13.51 9.63
C GLY A 298 5.33 -13.99 9.41
N PRO A 299 4.61 -14.40 10.47
CA PRO A 299 3.23 -14.84 10.35
C PRO A 299 2.34 -13.74 9.78
N GLN A 300 1.40 -14.12 8.91
CA GLN A 300 0.40 -13.19 8.39
C GLN A 300 -0.59 -12.88 9.52
N THR A 301 -0.80 -11.60 9.84
CA THR A 301 -1.82 -11.19 10.81
C THR A 301 -3.23 -11.55 10.32
N PRO A 302 -4.27 -11.60 11.17
CA PRO A 302 -5.65 -11.68 10.71
C PRO A 302 -6.13 -10.36 10.09
N SER A 303 -7.17 -10.40 9.27
CA SER A 303 -7.78 -9.19 8.70
C SER A 303 -8.70 -8.58 9.75
N TRP A 304 -8.67 -7.26 9.90
CA TRP A 304 -9.57 -6.56 10.82
C TRP A 304 -11.00 -6.49 10.30
N ILE A 305 -11.20 -6.68 8.99
CA ILE A 305 -12.50 -6.57 8.35
C ILE A 305 -13.09 -7.95 8.08
N ASP A 306 -14.30 -8.17 8.56
CA ASP A 306 -15.09 -9.37 8.28
C ASP A 306 -15.78 -9.24 6.91
N ARG A 307 -15.02 -9.55 5.87
CA ARG A 307 -15.45 -9.36 4.47
C ARG A 307 -16.56 -10.30 4.04
N ARG A 308 -16.67 -11.48 4.67
CA ARG A 308 -17.66 -12.50 4.30
C ARG A 308 -18.85 -12.56 5.26
N GLY A 309 -18.79 -11.78 6.32
CA GLY A 309 -19.87 -11.63 7.29
C GLY A 309 -21.18 -11.15 6.70
N VAL A 310 -22.23 -11.48 7.43
CA VAL A 310 -23.61 -11.05 7.16
C VAL A 310 -23.99 -10.00 8.19
N ILE A 311 -24.75 -8.99 7.77
CA ILE A 311 -25.36 -8.01 8.66
C ILE A 311 -26.58 -8.69 9.29
N GLN A 312 -26.57 -8.88 10.60
CA GLN A 312 -27.75 -9.35 11.33
C GLN A 312 -28.77 -8.20 11.37
N SER A 313 -30.02 -8.48 10.99
CA SER A 313 -31.09 -7.50 10.79
C SER A 313 -31.72 -6.97 12.08
N THR A 314 -30.96 -6.93 13.17
CA THR A 314 -31.43 -6.40 14.45
C THR A 314 -30.68 -5.12 14.77
N THR A 315 -31.47 -4.06 14.93
CA THR A 315 -31.11 -2.77 15.55
C THR A 315 -30.58 -1.70 14.58
N GLU A 316 -31.42 -1.29 13.62
CA GLU A 316 -31.45 0.12 13.21
C GLU A 316 -32.03 0.92 14.40
N ILE A 317 -31.19 1.33 15.36
CA ILE A 317 -31.57 2.45 16.23
C ILE A 317 -31.50 3.68 15.33
N GLN A 318 -32.66 4.18 14.91
CA GLN A 318 -32.76 5.52 14.39
C GLN A 318 -32.37 6.49 15.51
N ILE A 319 -31.11 6.94 15.51
CA ILE A 319 -30.72 8.11 16.29
C ILE A 319 -31.23 9.31 15.48
N THR A 320 -32.43 9.77 15.82
CA THR A 320 -32.93 11.08 15.42
C THR A 320 -32.00 12.11 16.04
N VAL A 321 -31.10 12.69 15.25
CA VAL A 321 -30.34 13.85 15.67
C VAL A 321 -31.31 15.03 15.69
N SER A 322 -31.89 15.29 16.85
CA SER A 322 -32.59 16.54 17.13
C SER A 322 -31.57 17.66 17.09
N THR A 323 -31.56 18.44 16.02
CA THR A 323 -30.83 19.70 15.93
C THR A 323 -31.38 20.65 16.99
N VAL A 324 -30.61 20.86 18.06
CA VAL A 324 -30.91 21.87 19.08
C VAL A 324 -30.49 23.24 18.55
N GLY A 325 -31.49 24.10 18.30
CA GLY A 325 -31.42 25.54 18.52
C GLY A 325 -30.82 26.40 17.41
N GLU A 326 -31.60 26.69 16.36
CA GLU A 326 -31.57 28.04 15.79
C GLU A 326 -32.22 28.99 16.80
N SER A 327 -31.42 29.86 17.42
CA SER A 327 -31.95 30.92 18.25
C SER A 327 -32.66 31.95 17.37
N SER A 328 -33.95 32.11 17.65
CA SER A 328 -34.80 33.18 17.17
C SER A 328 -34.16 34.55 17.44
N LYS A 329 -33.87 35.31 16.39
CA LYS A 329 -33.72 36.77 16.50
C LYS A 329 -35.12 37.37 16.67
N SER A 330 -35.45 37.78 17.90
CA SER A 330 -36.56 38.69 18.17
C SER A 330 -36.13 40.12 17.82
N ASN A 331 -36.83 40.73 16.87
CA ASN A 331 -36.84 42.18 16.64
C ASN A 331 -37.72 42.83 17.72
N PRO A 332 -37.30 43.91 18.39
CA PRO A 332 -38.21 44.76 19.14
C PRO A 332 -38.93 45.74 18.21
N GLU A 333 -40.10 46.15 18.67
CA GLU A 333 -41.25 46.69 17.95
C GLU A 333 -41.10 48.10 17.35
N SER A 334 -42.00 48.36 16.41
CA SER A 334 -42.44 49.68 15.94
C SER A 334 -43.24 50.44 17.00
N ALA A 335 -42.84 51.68 17.27
CA ALA A 335 -43.72 52.79 17.61
C ALA A 335 -43.12 54.08 17.02
#